data_AF-A0A948Q4V5-F1
#
_entry.id   AF-A0A948Q4V5-F1
#
_cell.length_a   1.000
_cell.length_b   1.000
_cell.length_c   1.000
_cell.angle_alpha   90.00
_cell.angle_beta   90.00
_cell.angle_gamma   90.00
#
_symmetry.space_group_name_H-M   'P 1'
#
loop_
_entity.id
_entity.type
_entity.pdbx_description
1 polymer ?
#
loop_
_entity_poly.entity_id
_entity_poly.type
_entity_poly.pdbx_seq_one_letter_code
_entity_poly.pdbx_strand_id
1 'polypeptide(L)'
;MMRFGPLTWSVIAMLLFTASGEPAFGGTKARPSAVAGSFYPAEPGALRMAVRAFLDRAVPARHERPFALIVPHAGYVYSGQIAADGFRQVEGRDYDVVVILGVNHRASGFQGISVYDGPGYRTPLGTAACDRTLADALRRADERFAYEPRADSSEHSIEVQIPFLQTVLPGVPIVPVVVGGHDERLWDAFARALASALEGRKPLIVASSDLSHYPPHAEACASDRAVLAAVATLDPGEVRWTIEKQMRSSRADLATCACGEGPIVIAMKAAKLLGAGHAAVLGYANSGDTAVGDRSRCVGYGAVAILPGAGEADTAALSPVKPGPAEAELTDVDRRALLEFARATIRQYLDSETAPLFRG
;
A
#
# COMPACT_ATOMS: atom_id res chain seq x y z
N MET A 1 84.51 -31.13 13.40
CA MET A 1 83.35 -32.05 13.39
C MET A 1 82.09 -31.20 13.31
N MET A 2 81.14 -31.62 12.48
CA MET A 2 80.18 -30.82 11.71
C MET A 2 79.20 -29.89 12.46
N ARG A 3 78.93 -28.73 11.83
CA ARG A 3 77.76 -27.86 12.02
C ARG A 3 76.53 -28.49 11.35
N PHE A 4 75.38 -28.48 12.02
CA PHE A 4 74.06 -28.62 11.39
C PHE A 4 73.10 -27.59 12.02
N GLY A 5 72.49 -26.75 11.18
CA GLY A 5 71.37 -25.88 11.56
C GLY A 5 70.03 -26.53 11.21
N PRO A 6 68.91 -26.13 11.86
CA PRO A 6 67.60 -26.66 11.52
C PRO A 6 66.98 -25.91 10.32
N LEU A 7 66.57 -26.68 9.30
CA LEU A 7 65.73 -26.26 8.19
C LEU A 7 64.29 -26.00 8.66
N THR A 8 63.75 -24.87 8.23
CA THR A 8 62.32 -24.52 8.30
C THR A 8 61.51 -25.31 7.26
N TRP A 9 60.45 -25.99 7.69
CA TRP A 9 59.42 -26.55 6.80
C TRP A 9 58.28 -25.55 6.65
N SER A 10 58.10 -25.02 5.44
CA SER A 10 56.91 -24.26 5.03
C SER A 10 55.97 -25.20 4.30
N VAL A 11 54.77 -25.43 4.85
CA VAL A 11 53.68 -26.14 4.17
C VAL A 11 52.83 -25.10 3.44
N ILE A 12 52.85 -25.12 2.11
CA ILE A 12 51.94 -24.37 1.25
C ILE A 12 50.71 -25.24 0.99
N ALA A 13 49.56 -24.87 1.56
CA ALA A 13 48.28 -25.46 1.23
C ALA A 13 47.70 -24.78 -0.02
N MET A 14 47.57 -25.56 -1.09
CA MET A 14 47.00 -25.12 -2.37
C MET A 14 45.49 -25.46 -2.36
N LEU A 15 44.64 -24.45 -2.13
CA LEU A 15 43.18 -24.58 -2.21
C LEU A 15 42.73 -24.43 -3.66
N LEU A 16 42.25 -25.53 -4.24
CA LEU A 16 41.53 -25.57 -5.51
C LEU A 16 40.13 -24.97 -5.31
N PHE A 17 39.88 -23.80 -5.90
CA PHE A 17 38.56 -23.20 -5.97
C PHE A 17 37.87 -23.66 -7.26
N THR A 18 36.90 -24.58 -7.14
CA THR A 18 36.00 -24.91 -8.25
C THR A 18 34.98 -23.78 -8.38
N ALA A 19 35.17 -22.92 -9.38
CA ALA A 19 34.18 -21.91 -9.75
C ALA A 19 32.98 -22.57 -10.41
N SER A 20 31.90 -22.79 -9.66
CA SER A 20 30.56 -22.95 -10.22
C SER A 20 30.08 -21.58 -10.69
N GLY A 21 30.09 -21.36 -12.01
CA GLY A 21 29.64 -20.12 -12.62
C GLY A 21 28.17 -19.86 -12.33
N GLU A 22 27.88 -18.73 -11.67
CA GLU A 22 26.55 -18.14 -11.68
C GLU A 22 26.22 -17.63 -13.10
N PRO A 23 24.96 -17.74 -13.56
CA PRO A 23 24.56 -17.12 -14.80
C PRO A 23 24.67 -15.59 -14.66
N ALA A 24 25.46 -14.97 -15.52
CA ALA A 24 25.56 -13.52 -15.62
C ALA A 24 24.23 -12.95 -16.16
N PHE A 25 23.36 -12.50 -15.26
CA PHE A 25 22.22 -11.66 -15.59
C PHE A 25 22.65 -10.19 -15.58
N GLY A 26 22.42 -9.49 -16.70
CA GLY A 26 22.77 -8.08 -16.88
C GLY A 26 22.30 -7.21 -15.72
N GLY A 27 23.23 -6.45 -15.14
CA GLY A 27 23.03 -5.70 -13.91
C GLY A 27 22.08 -4.51 -14.02
N THR A 28 20.83 -4.70 -13.62
CA THR A 28 19.97 -3.60 -13.17
C THR A 28 19.95 -3.59 -11.64
N LYS A 29 20.26 -2.44 -11.03
CA LYS A 29 20.17 -2.28 -9.57
C LYS A 29 18.69 -2.23 -9.17
N ALA A 30 18.35 -2.72 -7.98
CA ALA A 30 17.02 -2.52 -7.38
C ALA A 30 16.63 -1.04 -7.40
N ARG A 31 15.35 -0.75 -7.58
CA ARG A 31 14.82 0.61 -7.60
C ARG A 31 15.11 1.28 -6.24
N PRO A 32 15.81 2.43 -6.19
CA PRO A 32 16.01 3.15 -4.94
C PRO A 32 14.68 3.62 -4.33
N SER A 33 14.68 3.89 -3.04
CA SER A 33 13.62 4.67 -2.41
C SER A 33 13.64 6.10 -2.94
N ALA A 34 12.50 6.60 -3.39
CA ALA A 34 12.32 7.97 -3.88
C ALA A 34 11.77 8.91 -2.79
N VAL A 35 11.10 8.37 -1.76
CA VAL A 35 10.36 9.18 -0.77
C VAL A 35 10.68 8.84 0.70
N ALA A 36 11.69 8.02 0.95
CA ALA A 36 12.23 7.85 2.30
C ALA A 36 12.71 9.21 2.86
N GLY A 37 12.28 9.54 4.08
CA GLY A 37 12.52 10.82 4.75
C GLY A 37 11.51 11.91 4.42
N SER A 38 10.54 11.68 3.52
CA SER A 38 9.46 12.64 3.24
C SER A 38 8.06 12.06 3.39
N PHE A 39 7.85 10.81 2.95
CA PHE A 39 6.56 10.12 3.13
C PHE A 39 6.57 9.15 4.31
N TYR A 40 7.75 8.64 4.67
CA TYR A 40 7.95 7.76 5.81
C TYR A 40 9.41 7.92 6.31
N PRO A 41 9.73 7.52 7.55
CA PRO A 41 11.08 7.72 8.11
C PRO A 41 12.20 7.09 7.27
N ALA A 42 13.28 7.84 7.05
CA ALA A 42 14.46 7.33 6.35
C ALA A 42 15.34 6.42 7.22
N GLU A 43 15.27 6.56 8.55
CA GLU A 43 16.03 5.75 9.49
C GLU A 43 15.33 4.38 9.71
N PRO A 44 16.03 3.25 9.53
CA PRO A 44 15.41 1.92 9.62
C PRO A 44 14.72 1.60 10.96
N GLY A 45 15.29 2.02 12.10
CA GLY A 45 14.70 1.83 13.43
C GLY A 45 13.39 2.59 13.60
N ALA A 46 13.39 3.88 13.29
CA ALA A 46 12.23 4.76 13.30
C ALA A 46 11.12 4.24 12.37
N LEU A 47 11.46 3.76 11.17
CA LEU A 47 10.50 3.19 10.25
C LEU A 47 9.86 1.91 10.80
N ARG A 48 10.65 1.00 11.40
CA ARG A 48 10.11 -0.20 12.06
C ARG A 48 9.17 0.17 13.20
N MET A 49 9.56 1.14 14.03
CA MET A 49 8.73 1.61 15.14
C MET A 49 7.43 2.23 14.65
N ALA A 50 7.47 3.09 13.62
CA ALA A 50 6.27 3.69 13.03
C ALA A 50 5.30 2.63 12.52
N VAL A 51 5.77 1.70 11.67
CA VAL A 51 4.92 0.65 11.10
C VAL A 51 4.33 -0.24 12.20
N ARG A 52 5.13 -0.66 13.19
CA ARG A 52 4.63 -1.49 14.29
C ARG A 52 3.61 -0.76 15.14
N ALA A 53 3.85 0.50 15.50
CA ALA A 53 2.92 1.30 16.27
C ALA A 53 1.56 1.44 15.57
N PHE A 54 1.55 1.63 14.26
CA PHE A 54 0.30 1.66 13.50
C PHE A 54 -0.40 0.29 13.48
N LEU A 55 0.34 -0.81 13.25
CA LEU A 55 -0.22 -2.17 13.24
C LEU A 55 -0.79 -2.59 14.59
N ASP A 56 -0.15 -2.20 15.70
CA ASP A 56 -0.65 -2.48 17.06
C ASP A 56 -1.97 -1.76 17.37
N ARG A 57 -2.22 -0.62 16.72
CA ARG A 57 -3.44 0.20 16.87
C ARG A 57 -4.48 -0.05 15.78
N ALA A 58 -4.15 -0.85 14.77
CA ALA A 58 -5.03 -1.15 13.66
C ALA A 58 -6.29 -1.88 14.12
N VAL A 59 -7.37 -1.80 13.33
CA VAL A 59 -8.55 -2.63 13.59
C VAL A 59 -8.16 -4.12 13.63
N PRO A 60 -8.72 -4.93 14.55
CA PRO A 60 -8.38 -6.34 14.64
C PRO A 60 -8.57 -7.06 13.31
N ALA A 61 -7.70 -8.05 13.03
CA ALA A 61 -7.86 -8.89 11.87
C ALA A 61 -9.16 -9.71 11.98
N ARG A 62 -10.06 -9.56 11.02
CA ARG A 62 -11.37 -10.26 10.99
C ARG A 62 -11.49 -11.29 9.88
N HIS A 63 -10.54 -11.29 8.95
CA HIS A 63 -10.62 -12.04 7.71
C HIS A 63 -9.46 -13.03 7.60
N GLU A 64 -9.74 -14.22 7.06
CA GLU A 64 -8.72 -15.28 6.94
C GLU A 64 -7.70 -14.98 5.84
N ARG A 65 -8.14 -14.54 4.65
CA ARG A 65 -7.23 -14.21 3.54
C ARG A 65 -7.91 -13.34 2.47
N PRO A 66 -7.82 -12.01 2.56
CA PRO A 66 -8.28 -11.12 1.50
C PRO A 66 -7.63 -11.43 0.14
N PHE A 67 -8.39 -11.31 -0.95
CA PHE A 67 -7.84 -11.34 -2.31
C PHE A 67 -7.17 -10.01 -2.66
N ALA A 68 -7.75 -8.92 -2.17
CA ALA A 68 -7.20 -7.59 -2.39
C ALA A 68 -7.41 -6.67 -1.19
N LEU A 69 -6.53 -5.69 -1.09
CA LEU A 69 -6.66 -4.53 -0.21
C LEU A 69 -6.70 -3.26 -1.06
N ILE A 70 -7.54 -2.31 -0.66
CA ILE A 70 -7.45 -0.91 -1.11
C ILE A 70 -6.94 -0.11 0.08
N VAL A 71 -5.83 0.60 -0.09
CA VAL A 71 -5.14 1.32 0.99
C VAL A 71 -4.57 2.67 0.50
N PRO A 72 -4.46 3.68 1.39
CA PRO A 72 -3.97 5.00 1.04
C PRO A 72 -2.45 5.04 0.86
N HIS A 73 -1.96 6.11 0.23
CA HIS A 73 -0.54 6.32 -0.08
C HIS A 73 0.01 7.73 0.21
N ALA A 74 -0.73 8.57 0.93
CA ALA A 74 -0.15 9.77 1.52
C ALA A 74 0.99 9.44 2.51
N GLY A 75 1.69 10.47 2.99
CA GLY A 75 2.72 10.30 4.02
C GLY A 75 2.16 9.66 5.29
N TYR A 76 2.98 8.84 5.97
CA TYR A 76 2.60 8.03 7.12
C TYR A 76 2.04 8.83 8.29
N VAL A 77 2.51 10.07 8.46
CA VAL A 77 1.96 11.00 9.46
C VAL A 77 0.46 11.29 9.25
N TYR A 78 -0.04 11.17 8.03
CA TYR A 78 -1.45 11.38 7.71
C TYR A 78 -2.23 10.07 7.55
N SER A 79 -1.76 9.16 6.71
CA SER A 79 -2.54 8.00 6.26
C SER A 79 -2.09 6.65 6.84
N GLY A 80 -0.93 6.61 7.52
CA GLY A 80 -0.29 5.38 7.96
C GLY A 80 -1.18 4.51 8.85
N GLN A 81 -1.98 5.12 9.71
CA GLN A 81 -2.90 4.40 10.58
C GLN A 81 -4.07 3.73 9.82
N ILE A 82 -4.56 4.34 8.73
CA ILE A 82 -5.58 3.75 7.86
C ILE A 82 -4.97 2.66 6.98
N ALA A 83 -3.77 2.87 6.43
CA ALA A 83 -3.05 1.81 5.71
C ALA A 83 -2.85 0.57 6.59
N ALA A 84 -2.50 0.76 7.87
CA ALA A 84 -2.33 -0.33 8.83
C ALA A 84 -3.61 -1.12 9.10
N ASP A 85 -4.81 -0.51 9.05
CA ASP A 85 -6.08 -1.25 9.16
C ASP A 85 -6.20 -2.32 8.08
N GLY A 86 -5.78 -2.00 6.85
CA GLY A 86 -5.71 -2.93 5.73
C GLY A 86 -4.64 -3.98 5.91
N PHE A 87 -3.38 -3.57 6.12
CA PHE A 87 -2.26 -4.52 6.23
C PHE A 87 -2.35 -5.46 7.43
N ARG A 88 -3.02 -5.04 8.52
CA ARG A 88 -3.27 -5.90 9.67
C ARG A 88 -4.09 -7.14 9.31
N GLN A 89 -4.94 -7.08 8.28
CA GLN A 89 -5.78 -8.19 7.83
C GLN A 89 -4.99 -9.33 7.17
N VAL A 90 -3.75 -9.05 6.72
CA VAL A 90 -2.91 -10.03 6.00
C VAL A 90 -1.72 -10.52 6.83
N GLU A 91 -1.47 -9.94 8.01
CA GLU A 91 -0.39 -10.35 8.90
C GLU A 91 -0.56 -11.82 9.33
N GLY A 92 0.48 -12.63 9.11
CA GLY A 92 0.50 -14.05 9.45
C GLY A 92 -0.36 -14.93 8.54
N ARG A 93 -0.81 -14.42 7.39
CA ARG A 93 -1.52 -15.20 6.37
C ARG A 93 -0.57 -15.69 5.28
N ASP A 94 -1.00 -16.76 4.60
CA ASP A 94 -0.18 -17.43 3.60
C ASP A 94 -0.42 -16.85 2.19
N TYR A 95 0.56 -16.07 1.72
CA TYR A 95 0.62 -15.45 0.40
C TYR A 95 1.96 -15.76 -0.26
N ASP A 96 1.94 -16.05 -1.56
CA ASP A 96 3.16 -16.35 -2.34
C ASP A 96 3.61 -15.22 -3.26
N VAL A 97 2.78 -14.18 -3.43
CA VAL A 97 3.10 -12.97 -4.20
C VAL A 97 2.18 -11.82 -3.84
N VAL A 98 2.69 -10.60 -3.89
CA VAL A 98 1.91 -9.37 -3.74
C VAL A 98 1.99 -8.52 -5.01
N VAL A 99 0.86 -8.28 -5.67
CA VAL A 99 0.80 -7.35 -6.82
C VAL A 99 0.37 -5.99 -6.33
N ILE A 100 1.22 -4.98 -6.48
CA ILE A 100 0.95 -3.61 -5.99
C ILE A 100 0.60 -2.73 -7.19
N LEU A 101 -0.66 -2.33 -7.26
CA LEU A 101 -1.19 -1.42 -8.26
C LEU A 101 -1.09 0.02 -7.74
N GLY A 102 -0.11 0.76 -8.24
CA GLY A 102 0.05 2.19 -8.02
C GLY A 102 -0.54 3.04 -9.13
N VAL A 103 -0.48 4.35 -8.93
CA VAL A 103 -0.97 5.36 -9.88
C VAL A 103 0.20 6.07 -10.54
N ASN A 104 -0.08 6.87 -11.57
CA ASN A 104 0.91 7.71 -12.22
C ASN A 104 0.74 9.20 -11.85
N HIS A 105 1.57 9.71 -10.93
CA HIS A 105 1.64 11.14 -10.60
C HIS A 105 2.73 11.90 -11.35
N ARG A 106 3.66 11.19 -12.00
CA ARG A 106 4.96 11.76 -12.45
C ARG A 106 5.11 11.82 -13.96
N ALA A 107 4.68 10.79 -14.69
CA ALA A 107 4.85 10.70 -16.13
C ALA A 107 3.66 11.31 -16.87
N SER A 108 3.74 12.62 -17.12
CA SER A 108 2.73 13.31 -17.95
C SER A 108 2.56 12.61 -19.30
N GLY A 109 1.30 12.36 -19.70
CA GLY A 109 0.94 11.73 -20.97
C GLY A 109 1.09 10.20 -21.01
N PHE A 110 1.58 9.55 -19.95
CA PHE A 110 1.59 8.08 -19.89
C PHE A 110 0.17 7.55 -19.65
N GLN A 111 -0.29 6.66 -20.55
CA GLN A 111 -1.65 6.09 -20.55
C GLN A 111 -1.65 4.55 -20.57
N GLY A 112 -0.47 3.92 -20.41
CA GLY A 112 -0.32 2.46 -20.43
C GLY A 112 -0.32 1.83 -19.03
N ILE A 113 0.10 0.57 -18.95
CA ILE A 113 0.38 -0.11 -17.68
C ILE A 113 1.89 -0.40 -17.59
N SER A 114 2.56 0.15 -16.59
CA SER A 114 3.99 -0.05 -16.40
C SER A 114 4.25 -1.15 -15.37
N VAL A 115 4.78 -2.28 -15.83
CA VAL A 115 5.09 -3.45 -14.99
C VAL A 115 6.60 -3.53 -14.79
N TYR A 116 7.06 -3.39 -13.55
CA TYR A 116 8.49 -3.48 -13.21
C TYR A 116 8.96 -4.93 -13.07
N ASP A 117 9.99 -5.31 -13.83
CA ASP A 117 10.60 -6.65 -13.86
C ASP A 117 12.06 -6.68 -13.33
N GLY A 118 12.49 -5.60 -12.69
CA GLY A 118 13.81 -5.50 -12.06
C GLY A 118 13.94 -6.33 -10.78
N PRO A 119 15.08 -6.28 -10.09
CA PRO A 119 15.36 -7.20 -8.98
C PRO A 119 14.58 -6.90 -7.70
N GLY A 120 14.06 -5.69 -7.52
CA GLY A 120 13.32 -5.31 -6.32
C GLY A 120 13.24 -3.81 -6.07
N TYR A 121 12.54 -3.43 -5.00
CA TYR A 121 12.44 -2.06 -4.49
C TYR A 121 13.21 -1.95 -3.18
N ARG A 122 14.11 -0.97 -3.07
CA ARG A 122 14.81 -0.66 -1.82
C ARG A 122 13.97 0.25 -0.94
N THR A 123 13.90 -0.09 0.33
CA THR A 123 13.42 0.75 1.42
C THR A 123 14.49 0.78 2.54
N PRO A 124 14.35 1.61 3.58
CA PRO A 124 15.19 1.52 4.76
C PRO A 124 15.13 0.16 5.48
N LEU A 125 14.10 -0.66 5.25
CA LEU A 125 13.97 -2.00 5.83
C LEU A 125 14.68 -3.10 5.01
N GLY A 126 15.25 -2.74 3.86
CA GLY A 126 15.90 -3.68 2.94
C GLY A 126 15.26 -3.69 1.56
N THR A 127 15.61 -4.68 0.74
CA THR A 127 15.06 -4.82 -0.61
C THR A 127 13.86 -5.76 -0.59
N ALA A 128 12.70 -5.31 -1.07
CA ALA A 128 11.58 -6.18 -1.42
C ALA A 128 11.83 -6.75 -2.82
N ALA A 129 12.06 -8.06 -2.91
CA ALA A 129 12.36 -8.73 -4.17
C ALA A 129 11.13 -8.77 -5.09
N CYS A 130 11.33 -8.67 -6.40
CA CYS A 130 10.23 -8.80 -7.36
C CYS A 130 10.04 -10.25 -7.83
N ASP A 131 8.78 -10.67 -8.05
CA ASP A 131 8.47 -11.88 -8.83
C ASP A 131 8.61 -11.54 -10.32
N ARG A 132 9.84 -11.71 -10.82
CA ARG A 132 10.20 -11.36 -12.20
C ARG A 132 9.53 -12.27 -13.24
N THR A 133 9.21 -13.50 -12.87
CA THR A 133 8.51 -14.44 -13.75
C THR A 133 7.08 -14.00 -13.97
N LEU A 134 6.37 -13.62 -12.89
CA LEU A 134 5.03 -13.05 -13.01
C LEU A 134 5.04 -11.71 -13.76
N ALA A 135 6.00 -10.83 -13.48
CA ALA A 135 6.15 -9.56 -14.19
C ALA A 135 6.35 -9.76 -15.72
N ASP A 136 7.22 -10.69 -16.13
CA ASP A 136 7.44 -11.01 -17.55
C ASP A 136 6.18 -11.61 -18.21
N ALA A 137 5.46 -12.50 -17.51
CA ALA A 137 4.20 -13.07 -17.99
C ALA A 137 3.15 -11.99 -18.26
N LEU A 138 3.00 -11.02 -17.35
CA LEU A 138 2.10 -9.88 -17.55
C LEU A 138 2.53 -9.03 -18.75
N ARG A 139 3.81 -8.72 -18.89
CA ARG A 139 4.32 -7.90 -20.01
C ARG A 139 4.13 -8.55 -21.38
N ARG A 140 4.10 -9.88 -21.44
CA ARG A 140 3.84 -10.62 -22.69
C ARG A 140 2.36 -10.72 -23.04
N ALA A 141 1.46 -10.46 -22.09
CA ALA A 141 0.02 -10.60 -22.31
C ALA A 141 -0.56 -9.51 -23.23
N ASP A 142 0.04 -8.33 -23.26
CA ASP A 142 -0.37 -7.20 -24.10
C ASP A 142 0.80 -6.23 -24.31
N GLU A 143 0.98 -5.71 -25.52
CA GLU A 143 2.07 -4.76 -25.83
C GLU A 143 2.00 -3.46 -25.02
N ARG A 144 0.81 -3.11 -24.50
CA ARG A 144 0.57 -1.93 -23.67
C ARG A 144 1.01 -2.14 -22.20
N PHE A 145 1.40 -3.36 -21.83
CA PHE A 145 1.92 -3.72 -20.51
C PHE A 145 3.46 -3.74 -20.60
N ALA A 146 4.08 -2.57 -20.50
CA ALA A 146 5.52 -2.42 -20.73
C ALA A 146 6.14 -1.55 -19.63
N TYR A 147 7.38 -1.85 -19.21
CA TYR A 147 8.05 -1.02 -18.23
C TYR A 147 8.34 0.39 -18.79
N GLU A 148 7.76 1.41 -18.17
CA GLU A 148 8.02 2.82 -18.41
C GLU A 148 8.75 3.43 -17.20
N PRO A 149 10.08 3.62 -17.26
CA PRO A 149 10.87 4.14 -16.15
C PRO A 149 10.41 5.52 -15.65
N ARG A 150 9.88 6.38 -16.52
CA ARG A 150 9.40 7.71 -16.12
C ARG A 150 8.18 7.63 -15.22
N ALA A 151 7.36 6.59 -15.37
CA ALA A 151 6.16 6.37 -14.58
C ALA A 151 6.47 5.78 -13.20
N ASP A 152 7.65 5.16 -13.01
CA ASP A 152 8.01 4.43 -11.79
C ASP A 152 9.08 5.13 -10.93
N SER A 153 10.16 5.62 -11.55
CA SER A 153 11.41 6.01 -10.87
C SER A 153 11.28 7.05 -9.75
N SER A 154 10.24 7.89 -9.78
CA SER A 154 9.94 8.90 -8.75
C SER A 154 8.50 8.83 -8.24
N GLU A 155 7.78 7.78 -8.59
CA GLU A 155 6.40 7.51 -8.17
C GLU A 155 6.37 6.93 -6.77
N HIS A 156 5.45 7.37 -5.92
CA HIS A 156 5.46 7.03 -4.50
C HIS A 156 4.37 6.04 -4.12
N SER A 157 3.28 5.98 -4.89
CA SER A 157 2.08 5.20 -4.55
C SER A 157 2.33 3.70 -4.35
N ILE A 158 3.33 3.14 -5.04
CA ILE A 158 3.78 1.76 -4.79
C ILE A 158 4.70 1.70 -3.57
N GLU A 159 5.74 2.55 -3.55
CA GLU A 159 6.83 2.50 -2.57
C GLU A 159 6.33 2.58 -1.13
N VAL A 160 5.38 3.46 -0.84
CA VAL A 160 4.83 3.66 0.50
C VAL A 160 4.09 2.46 1.08
N GLN A 161 3.68 1.50 0.24
CA GLN A 161 3.07 0.24 0.67
C GLN A 161 4.10 -0.79 1.14
N ILE A 162 5.34 -0.68 0.64
CA ILE A 162 6.36 -1.72 0.79
C ILE A 162 6.83 -1.91 2.24
N PRO A 163 7.06 -0.85 3.06
CA PRO A 163 7.46 -1.06 4.45
C PRO A 163 6.42 -1.83 5.28
N PHE A 164 5.12 -1.62 5.04
CA PHE A 164 4.07 -2.43 5.64
C PHE A 164 4.19 -3.89 5.20
N LEU A 165 4.27 -4.16 3.90
CA LEU A 165 4.39 -5.51 3.34
C LEU A 165 5.64 -6.25 3.86
N GLN A 166 6.80 -5.59 3.93
CA GLN A 166 8.02 -6.15 4.50
C GLN A 166 7.87 -6.54 5.97
N THR A 167 6.93 -5.92 6.68
CA THR A 167 6.64 -6.20 8.08
C THR A 167 5.61 -7.32 8.24
N VAL A 168 4.49 -7.27 7.50
CA VAL A 168 3.38 -8.23 7.67
C VAL A 168 3.52 -9.51 6.84
N LEU A 169 4.31 -9.48 5.77
CA LEU A 169 4.56 -10.57 4.82
C LEU A 169 6.06 -10.65 4.46
N PRO A 170 6.95 -10.91 5.43
CA PRO A 170 8.39 -10.90 5.20
C PRO A 170 8.81 -11.94 4.16
N GLY A 171 9.54 -11.49 3.14
CA GLY A 171 10.09 -12.36 2.10
C GLY A 171 9.13 -12.70 0.95
N VAL A 172 7.84 -12.33 1.03
CA VAL A 172 6.91 -12.51 -0.08
C VAL A 172 7.30 -11.57 -1.22
N PRO A 173 7.51 -12.08 -2.45
CA PRO A 173 7.93 -11.25 -3.57
C PRO A 173 6.79 -10.34 -4.04
N ILE A 174 7.15 -9.19 -4.63
CA ILE A 174 6.19 -8.20 -5.11
C ILE A 174 6.16 -8.10 -6.65
N VAL A 175 5.06 -7.63 -7.22
CA VAL A 175 4.98 -7.20 -8.63
C VAL A 175 4.47 -5.75 -8.66
N PRO A 176 5.38 -4.79 -8.85
CA PRO A 176 5.03 -3.37 -8.93
C PRO A 176 4.42 -3.01 -10.28
N VAL A 177 3.24 -2.39 -10.26
CA VAL A 177 2.50 -2.01 -11.45
C VAL A 177 2.00 -0.58 -11.33
N VAL A 178 2.46 0.33 -12.20
CA VAL A 178 1.91 1.69 -12.30
C VAL A 178 0.81 1.71 -13.36
N VAL A 179 -0.38 2.12 -12.95
CA VAL A 179 -1.56 2.24 -13.80
C VAL A 179 -1.68 3.67 -14.31
N GLY A 180 -1.63 3.85 -15.63
CA GLY A 180 -1.85 5.13 -16.31
C GLY A 180 -3.23 5.21 -16.97
N GLY A 181 -3.62 6.45 -17.31
CA GLY A 181 -4.82 6.75 -18.08
C GLY A 181 -6.15 6.39 -17.41
N HIS A 182 -7.24 6.55 -18.16
CA HIS A 182 -8.63 6.22 -17.76
C HIS A 182 -9.33 5.32 -18.78
N ASP A 183 -8.58 4.50 -19.52
CA ASP A 183 -9.13 3.58 -20.52
C ASP A 183 -9.60 2.28 -19.85
N GLU A 184 -10.92 2.13 -19.73
CA GLU A 184 -11.53 0.94 -19.15
C GLU A 184 -11.19 -0.35 -19.92
N ARG A 185 -11.04 -0.29 -21.26
CA ARG A 185 -10.69 -1.48 -22.05
C ARG A 185 -9.29 -1.97 -21.72
N LEU A 186 -8.37 -1.04 -21.44
CA LEU A 186 -7.02 -1.36 -20.98
C LEU A 186 -7.07 -1.98 -19.58
N TRP A 187 -7.82 -1.39 -18.66
CA TRP A 187 -8.00 -1.91 -17.30
C TRP A 187 -8.63 -3.31 -17.29
N ASP A 188 -9.62 -3.54 -18.15
CA ASP A 188 -10.26 -4.84 -18.36
C ASP A 188 -9.28 -5.89 -18.90
N ALA A 189 -8.47 -5.52 -19.90
CA ALA A 189 -7.45 -6.40 -20.45
C ALA A 189 -6.43 -6.77 -19.37
N PHE A 190 -5.97 -5.79 -18.59
CA PHE A 190 -4.98 -6.03 -17.55
C PHE A 190 -5.55 -6.88 -16.40
N ALA A 191 -6.78 -6.62 -15.94
CA ALA A 191 -7.42 -7.41 -14.89
C ALA A 191 -7.59 -8.89 -15.28
N ARG A 192 -7.94 -9.16 -16.56
CA ARG A 192 -8.01 -10.54 -17.08
C ARG A 192 -6.64 -11.21 -17.16
N ALA A 193 -5.64 -10.51 -17.68
CA ALA A 193 -4.27 -11.01 -17.74
C ALA A 193 -3.72 -11.30 -16.34
N LEU A 194 -3.97 -10.41 -15.38
CA LEU A 194 -3.59 -10.56 -13.99
C LEU A 194 -4.25 -11.78 -13.34
N ALA A 195 -5.57 -11.91 -13.44
CA ALA A 195 -6.28 -13.06 -12.88
C ALA A 195 -5.79 -14.39 -13.47
N SER A 196 -5.57 -14.44 -14.80
CA SER A 196 -5.04 -15.65 -15.46
C SER A 196 -3.62 -15.98 -15.01
N ALA A 197 -2.73 -14.99 -14.90
CA ALA A 197 -1.35 -15.20 -14.46
C ALA A 197 -1.23 -15.57 -12.97
N LEU A 198 -2.27 -15.31 -12.18
CA LEU A 198 -2.36 -15.63 -10.76
C LEU A 198 -3.12 -16.93 -10.47
N GLU A 199 -3.60 -17.64 -11.49
CA GLU A 199 -4.32 -18.90 -11.31
C GLU A 199 -3.44 -19.95 -10.59
N GLY A 200 -4.00 -20.61 -9.57
CA GLY A 200 -3.28 -21.60 -8.76
C GLY A 200 -2.28 -21.02 -7.75
N ARG A 201 -2.09 -19.69 -7.70
CA ARG A 201 -1.26 -18.98 -6.72
C ARG A 201 -2.07 -18.58 -5.49
N LYS A 202 -1.39 -18.09 -4.47
CA LYS A 202 -1.97 -17.44 -3.28
C LYS A 202 -1.62 -15.93 -3.31
N PRO A 203 -2.23 -15.14 -4.22
CA PRO A 203 -1.87 -13.74 -4.38
C PRO A 203 -2.54 -12.83 -3.37
N LEU A 204 -1.89 -11.71 -3.08
CA LEU A 204 -2.53 -10.50 -2.57
C LEU A 204 -2.45 -9.41 -3.63
N ILE A 205 -3.55 -8.74 -3.94
CA ILE A 205 -3.56 -7.54 -4.78
C ILE A 205 -3.69 -6.30 -3.88
N VAL A 206 -2.77 -5.36 -3.98
CA VAL A 206 -2.82 -4.08 -3.23
C VAL A 206 -3.12 -2.96 -4.22
N ALA A 207 -4.32 -2.40 -4.16
CA ALA A 207 -4.69 -1.18 -4.88
C ALA A 207 -4.37 0.04 -4.02
N SER A 208 -3.43 0.85 -4.50
CA SER A 208 -2.97 2.04 -3.80
C SER A 208 -3.77 3.26 -4.25
N SER A 209 -4.55 3.85 -3.34
CA SER A 209 -5.36 5.04 -3.61
C SER A 209 -5.66 5.84 -2.35
N ASP A 210 -5.36 7.14 -2.39
CA ASP A 210 -6.07 8.13 -1.58
C ASP A 210 -7.45 8.42 -2.20
N LEU A 211 -8.35 9.06 -1.45
CA LEU A 211 -9.71 9.41 -1.86
C LEU A 211 -9.79 10.88 -2.32
N SER A 212 -10.68 11.68 -1.73
CA SER A 212 -10.87 13.07 -2.14
C SER A 212 -9.61 13.90 -1.95
N HIS A 213 -9.31 14.82 -2.88
CA HIS A 213 -8.18 15.74 -2.77
C HIS A 213 -8.66 17.18 -2.72
N TYR A 214 -8.33 17.84 -1.60
CA TYR A 214 -8.44 19.27 -1.30
C TYR A 214 -9.81 19.87 -0.96
N PRO A 215 -10.96 19.17 -0.93
CA PRO A 215 -12.18 19.83 -0.48
C PRO A 215 -12.13 20.10 1.04
N PRO A 216 -12.98 21.01 1.55
CA PRO A 216 -13.17 21.17 2.99
C PRO A 216 -13.64 19.87 3.65
N HIS A 217 -13.36 19.69 4.94
CA HIS A 217 -13.59 18.44 5.69
C HIS A 217 -14.97 17.79 5.50
N ALA A 218 -16.04 18.60 5.53
CA ALA A 218 -17.40 18.08 5.36
C ALA A 218 -17.64 17.53 3.95
N GLU A 219 -17.10 18.18 2.92
CA GLU A 219 -17.19 17.74 1.53
C GLU A 219 -16.30 16.53 1.25
N ALA A 220 -15.11 16.47 1.87
CA ALA A 220 -14.26 15.28 1.88
C ALA A 220 -15.04 14.08 2.44
N CYS A 221 -15.61 14.22 3.64
CA CYS A 221 -16.42 13.19 4.28
C CYS A 221 -17.58 12.70 3.39
N ALA A 222 -18.28 13.62 2.73
CA ALA A 222 -19.41 13.26 1.88
C ALA A 222 -18.97 12.52 0.60
N SER A 223 -17.91 12.98 -0.06
CA SER A 223 -17.35 12.36 -1.26
C SER A 223 -16.76 10.98 -0.94
N ASP A 224 -15.88 10.92 0.07
CA ASP A 224 -15.14 9.72 0.44
C ASP A 224 -16.07 8.57 0.88
N ARG A 225 -17.08 8.87 1.71
CA ARG A 225 -18.04 7.85 2.17
C ARG A 225 -18.87 7.30 1.01
N ALA A 226 -19.23 8.13 0.04
CA ALA A 226 -19.94 7.67 -1.14
C ALA A 226 -19.07 6.72 -1.98
N VAL A 227 -17.79 7.07 -2.21
CA VAL A 227 -16.85 6.21 -2.94
C VAL A 227 -16.62 4.89 -2.19
N LEU A 228 -16.37 4.93 -0.87
CA LEU A 228 -16.15 3.71 -0.08
C LEU A 228 -17.39 2.81 -0.02
N ALA A 229 -18.59 3.38 0.07
CA ALA A 229 -19.82 2.61 -0.02
C ALA A 229 -19.97 1.94 -1.38
N ALA A 230 -19.64 2.64 -2.48
CA ALA A 230 -19.64 2.07 -3.81
C ALA A 230 -18.62 0.93 -3.95
N VAL A 231 -17.41 1.10 -3.41
CA VAL A 231 -16.37 0.05 -3.41
C VAL A 231 -16.85 -1.19 -2.65
N ALA A 232 -17.55 -1.01 -1.52
CA ALA A 232 -18.06 -2.12 -0.71
C ALA A 232 -19.07 -3.01 -1.46
N THR A 233 -19.74 -2.49 -2.50
CA THR A 233 -20.65 -3.28 -3.35
C THR A 233 -19.92 -4.33 -4.19
N LEU A 234 -18.59 -4.23 -4.31
CA LEU A 234 -17.78 -5.04 -5.21
C LEU A 234 -18.25 -4.94 -6.70
N ASP A 235 -18.87 -3.82 -7.07
CA ASP A 235 -19.23 -3.48 -8.44
C ASP A 235 -18.32 -2.36 -9.00
N PRO A 236 -17.38 -2.68 -9.90
CA PRO A 236 -16.52 -1.67 -10.52
C PRO A 236 -17.29 -0.61 -11.30
N GLY A 237 -18.46 -0.94 -11.86
CA GLY A 237 -19.32 0.02 -12.56
C GLY A 237 -19.91 1.06 -11.62
N GLU A 238 -20.39 0.62 -10.44
CA GLU A 238 -20.93 1.50 -9.40
C GLU A 238 -19.87 2.45 -8.85
N VAL A 239 -18.63 1.98 -8.66
CA VAL A 239 -17.50 2.82 -8.24
C VAL A 239 -17.24 3.94 -9.24
N ARG A 240 -17.15 3.59 -10.53
CA ARG A 240 -16.87 4.58 -11.58
C ARG A 240 -18.01 5.57 -11.74
N TRP A 241 -19.25 5.08 -11.75
CA TRP A 241 -20.43 5.93 -11.80
C TRP A 241 -20.47 6.89 -10.61
N THR A 242 -20.17 6.41 -9.41
CA THR A 242 -20.11 7.23 -8.19
C THR A 242 -19.03 8.29 -8.30
N ILE A 243 -17.80 7.94 -8.68
CA ILE A 243 -16.70 8.89 -8.87
C ILE A 243 -17.09 9.95 -9.90
N GLU A 244 -17.61 9.56 -11.06
CA GLU A 244 -18.02 10.48 -12.11
C GLU A 244 -19.14 11.43 -11.63
N LYS A 245 -20.15 10.90 -10.93
CA LYS A 245 -21.24 11.69 -10.35
C LYS A 245 -20.72 12.71 -9.32
N GLN A 246 -19.79 12.30 -8.46
CA GLN A 246 -19.19 13.17 -7.44
C GLN A 246 -18.31 14.25 -8.10
N MET A 247 -17.51 13.90 -9.10
CA MET A 247 -16.69 14.86 -9.86
C MET A 247 -17.52 15.88 -10.65
N ARG A 248 -18.72 15.51 -11.11
CA ARG A 248 -19.67 16.41 -11.76
C ARG A 248 -20.45 17.28 -10.79
N SER A 249 -20.47 16.94 -9.49
CA SER A 249 -21.10 17.78 -8.49
C SER A 249 -20.23 19.02 -8.28
N SER A 250 -20.84 20.21 -8.17
CA SER A 250 -20.12 21.49 -7.95
C SER A 250 -19.57 21.61 -6.53
N ARG A 251 -18.90 20.58 -6.03
CA ARG A 251 -18.23 20.56 -4.73
C ARG A 251 -17.03 21.49 -4.75
N ALA A 252 -16.90 22.28 -3.69
CA ALA A 252 -15.80 23.22 -3.57
C ALA A 252 -14.46 22.47 -3.56
N ASP A 253 -13.56 22.89 -4.46
CA ASP A 253 -12.14 22.53 -4.48
C ASP A 253 -11.80 21.03 -4.57
N LEU A 254 -12.73 20.21 -5.05
CA LEU A 254 -12.54 18.76 -5.24
C LEU A 254 -11.71 18.48 -6.51
N ALA A 255 -10.43 18.16 -6.34
CA ALA A 255 -9.53 17.87 -7.46
C ALA A 255 -9.68 16.44 -8.01
N THR A 256 -9.95 15.47 -7.14
CA THR A 256 -10.29 14.08 -7.47
C THR A 256 -11.09 13.48 -6.33
N CYS A 257 -11.88 12.42 -6.59
CA CYS A 257 -12.55 11.60 -5.57
C CYS A 257 -11.73 10.36 -5.16
N ALA A 258 -10.81 9.92 -6.03
CA ALA A 258 -9.88 8.84 -5.78
C ALA A 258 -8.74 8.96 -6.80
N CYS A 259 -7.50 9.15 -6.34
CA CYS A 259 -6.36 9.22 -7.26
C CYS A 259 -6.09 7.88 -7.96
N GLY A 260 -6.50 6.76 -7.35
CA GLY A 260 -6.33 5.39 -7.82
C GLY A 260 -7.61 4.72 -8.32
N GLU A 261 -8.47 5.44 -9.06
CA GLU A 261 -9.63 4.84 -9.74
C GLU A 261 -9.24 3.57 -10.54
N GLY A 262 -8.20 3.67 -11.38
CA GLY A 262 -7.70 2.55 -12.18
C GLY A 262 -7.24 1.35 -11.34
N PRO A 263 -6.30 1.53 -10.38
CA PRO A 263 -5.92 0.49 -9.43
C PRO A 263 -7.10 -0.18 -8.70
N ILE A 264 -8.06 0.61 -8.20
CA ILE A 264 -9.26 0.10 -7.52
C ILE A 264 -10.07 -0.80 -8.47
N VAL A 265 -10.39 -0.29 -9.66
CA VAL A 265 -11.19 -1.01 -10.66
C VAL A 265 -10.50 -2.30 -11.11
N ILE A 266 -9.19 -2.25 -11.38
CA ILE A 266 -8.41 -3.42 -11.77
C ILE A 266 -8.41 -4.46 -10.64
N ALA A 267 -8.14 -4.04 -9.39
CA ALA A 267 -8.12 -4.96 -8.25
C ALA A 267 -9.47 -5.63 -8.03
N MET A 268 -10.58 -4.87 -8.11
CA MET A 268 -11.93 -5.44 -8.00
C MET A 268 -12.21 -6.45 -9.11
N LYS A 269 -11.92 -6.10 -10.38
CA LYS A 269 -12.14 -6.98 -11.53
C LYS A 269 -11.30 -8.27 -11.43
N ALA A 270 -10.02 -8.16 -11.12
CA ALA A 270 -9.13 -9.31 -10.96
C ALA A 270 -9.53 -10.18 -9.75
N ALA A 271 -9.83 -9.58 -8.60
CA ALA A 271 -10.25 -10.32 -7.42
C ALA A 271 -11.56 -11.09 -7.64
N LYS A 272 -12.54 -10.51 -8.36
CA LYS A 272 -13.79 -11.22 -8.75
C LYS A 272 -13.50 -12.44 -9.62
N LEU A 273 -12.61 -12.31 -10.60
CA LEU A 273 -12.19 -13.43 -11.45
C LEU A 273 -11.48 -14.54 -10.64
N LEU A 274 -10.81 -14.18 -9.54
CA LEU A 274 -10.17 -15.11 -8.61
C LEU A 274 -11.12 -15.69 -7.55
N GLY A 275 -12.40 -15.29 -7.53
CA GLY A 275 -13.42 -15.83 -6.64
C GLY A 275 -13.78 -14.97 -5.42
N ALA A 276 -13.41 -13.68 -5.42
CA ALA A 276 -13.93 -12.74 -4.42
C ALA A 276 -15.45 -12.53 -4.60
N GLY A 277 -16.18 -12.44 -3.49
CA GLY A 277 -17.64 -12.30 -3.51
C GLY A 277 -18.19 -11.11 -2.73
N HIS A 278 -17.40 -10.49 -1.84
CA HIS A 278 -17.83 -9.29 -1.11
C HIS A 278 -16.63 -8.42 -0.69
N ALA A 279 -16.91 -7.22 -0.20
CA ALA A 279 -15.91 -6.29 0.31
C ALA A 279 -16.34 -5.65 1.64
N ALA A 280 -15.35 -5.32 2.47
CA ALA A 280 -15.56 -4.72 3.78
C ALA A 280 -14.71 -3.46 3.93
N VAL A 281 -15.35 -2.34 4.30
CA VAL A 281 -14.65 -1.12 4.69
C VAL A 281 -14.12 -1.31 6.10
N LEU A 282 -12.80 -1.21 6.24
CA LEU A 282 -12.08 -1.46 7.50
C LEU A 282 -11.90 -0.18 8.31
N GLY A 283 -11.69 0.95 7.63
CA GLY A 283 -11.43 2.24 8.25
C GLY A 283 -11.55 3.39 7.26
N TYR A 284 -11.88 4.56 7.80
CA TYR A 284 -11.94 5.82 7.07
C TYR A 284 -11.48 6.97 7.95
N ALA A 285 -10.67 7.85 7.39
CA ALA A 285 -10.34 9.17 7.95
C ALA A 285 -9.91 10.10 6.81
N ASN A 286 -9.71 11.38 7.10
CA ASN A 286 -9.03 12.29 6.20
C ASN A 286 -7.92 13.06 6.92
N SER A 287 -7.09 13.79 6.17
CA SER A 287 -5.97 14.56 6.73
C SER A 287 -6.41 15.53 7.84
N GLY A 288 -7.62 16.08 7.77
CA GLY A 288 -8.19 16.98 8.77
C GLY A 288 -8.60 16.31 10.09
N ASP A 289 -8.54 14.97 10.17
CA ASP A 289 -8.73 14.19 11.41
C ASP A 289 -7.39 13.91 12.13
N THR A 290 -6.27 14.27 11.51
CA THR A 290 -4.92 14.08 12.08
C THR A 290 -4.52 15.26 12.95
N ALA A 291 -3.62 15.04 13.90
CA ALA A 291 -3.16 16.10 14.82
C ALA A 291 -2.47 17.28 14.13
N VAL A 292 -1.99 17.09 12.90
CA VAL A 292 -1.27 18.09 12.09
C VAL A 292 -2.09 18.56 10.87
N GLY A 293 -3.38 18.18 10.81
CA GLY A 293 -4.25 18.37 9.65
C GLY A 293 -4.87 19.75 9.50
N ASP A 294 -5.06 20.17 8.25
CA ASP A 294 -5.87 21.35 7.89
C ASP A 294 -7.26 20.92 7.40
N ARG A 295 -8.30 21.29 8.17
CA ARG A 295 -9.69 20.94 7.89
C ARG A 295 -10.30 21.73 6.73
N SER A 296 -9.65 22.79 6.25
CA SER A 296 -10.10 23.56 5.09
C SER A 296 -9.73 22.90 3.75
N ARG A 297 -8.77 21.97 3.77
CA ARG A 297 -8.21 21.35 2.56
C ARG A 297 -7.77 19.91 2.86
N CYS A 298 -8.71 18.98 2.78
CA CYS A 298 -8.52 17.61 3.24
C CYS A 298 -8.08 16.66 2.12
N VAL A 299 -7.36 15.60 2.48
CA VAL A 299 -7.16 14.42 1.63
C VAL A 299 -7.79 13.21 2.33
N GLY A 300 -8.66 12.47 1.64
CA GLY A 300 -9.37 11.31 2.19
C GLY A 300 -8.56 10.02 2.15
N TYR A 301 -8.74 9.16 3.15
CA TYR A 301 -8.04 7.88 3.31
C TYR A 301 -9.02 6.77 3.68
N GLY A 302 -9.04 5.69 2.91
CA GLY A 302 -9.89 4.53 3.19
C GLY A 302 -9.11 3.22 3.10
N ALA A 303 -9.46 2.28 3.98
CA ALA A 303 -8.98 0.91 3.91
C ALA A 303 -10.15 -0.04 3.64
N VAL A 304 -10.02 -0.90 2.62
CA VAL A 304 -11.03 -1.88 2.24
C VAL A 304 -10.37 -3.24 2.02
N ALA A 305 -11.00 -4.32 2.49
CA ALA A 305 -10.64 -5.69 2.14
C ALA A 305 -11.65 -6.27 1.14
N ILE A 306 -11.15 -6.91 0.08
CA ILE A 306 -11.95 -7.71 -0.86
C ILE A 306 -11.76 -9.18 -0.52
N LEU A 307 -12.86 -9.89 -0.31
CA LEU A 307 -12.90 -11.13 0.48
C LEU A 307 -13.48 -12.31 -0.32
N PRO A 308 -13.06 -13.55 -0.01
CA PRO A 308 -13.63 -14.75 -0.62
C PRO A 308 -15.07 -14.99 -0.19
N GLY A 309 -15.80 -15.72 -1.04
CA GLY A 309 -17.13 -16.24 -0.72
C GLY A 309 -18.26 -15.19 -0.80
N ALA A 310 -19.49 -15.70 -0.82
CA ALA A 310 -20.69 -14.86 -0.80
C ALA A 310 -20.82 -14.18 0.56
N GLY A 311 -20.96 -12.86 0.54
CA GLY A 311 -21.19 -12.03 1.71
C GLY A 311 -21.86 -10.73 1.29
N GLU A 312 -22.34 -9.96 2.26
CA GLU A 312 -22.88 -8.62 2.01
C GLU A 312 -21.79 -7.57 2.12
N ALA A 313 -22.04 -6.41 1.52
CA ALA A 313 -21.17 -5.24 1.66
C ALA A 313 -21.11 -4.81 3.14
N ASP A 314 -19.93 -4.83 3.76
CA ASP A 314 -19.75 -4.31 5.12
C ASP A 314 -19.30 -2.85 5.06
N THR A 315 -20.17 -1.96 5.51
CA THR A 315 -19.93 -0.50 5.58
C THR A 315 -20.00 0.00 7.02
N ALA A 316 -19.92 -0.86 8.03
CA ALA A 316 -20.05 -0.47 9.44
C ALA A 316 -19.02 0.61 9.84
N ALA A 317 -17.81 0.53 9.31
CA ALA A 317 -16.75 1.52 9.52
C ALA A 317 -17.07 2.92 8.93
N LEU A 318 -18.06 3.03 8.05
CA LEU A 318 -18.56 4.30 7.51
C LEU A 318 -19.69 4.90 8.35
N SER A 319 -20.09 4.29 9.47
CA SER A 319 -21.05 4.93 10.37
C SER A 319 -20.33 6.03 11.15
N PRO A 320 -20.88 7.25 11.23
CA PRO A 320 -20.30 8.29 12.08
C PRO A 320 -20.33 7.83 13.54
N VAL A 321 -19.24 8.06 14.27
CA VAL A 321 -19.26 7.97 15.73
C VAL A 321 -20.24 9.03 16.21
N LYS A 322 -21.33 8.63 16.87
CA LYS A 322 -22.29 9.59 17.41
C LYS A 322 -21.55 10.49 18.40
N PRO A 323 -21.47 11.81 18.19
CA PRO A 323 -20.88 12.68 19.18
C PRO A 323 -21.67 12.54 20.48
N GLY A 324 -20.94 12.45 21.60
CA GLY A 324 -21.54 12.63 22.92
C GLY A 324 -22.22 14.00 23.02
N PRO A 325 -23.11 14.22 24.00
CA PRO A 325 -23.75 15.51 24.19
C PRO A 325 -22.72 16.64 24.28
N ALA A 326 -22.89 17.68 23.46
CA ALA A 326 -21.93 18.77 23.23
C ALA A 326 -21.57 19.61 24.48
N GLU A 327 -22.30 19.42 25.58
CA GLU A 327 -22.15 20.15 26.85
C GLU A 327 -21.70 19.23 28.00
N ALA A 328 -21.34 17.97 27.74
CA ALA A 328 -20.83 17.10 28.79
C ALA A 328 -19.43 17.54 29.23
N GLU A 329 -19.26 17.84 30.51
CA GLU A 329 -17.93 17.97 31.09
C GLU A 329 -17.13 16.69 30.86
N LEU A 330 -15.86 16.83 30.45
CA LEU A 330 -14.95 15.69 30.32
C LEU A 330 -14.91 14.92 31.64
N THR A 331 -15.27 13.65 31.59
CA THR A 331 -15.17 12.77 32.76
C THR A 331 -13.70 12.53 33.11
N ASP A 332 -13.42 12.00 34.31
CA ASP A 332 -12.05 11.60 34.66
C ASP A 332 -11.54 10.43 33.80
N VAL A 333 -12.43 9.68 33.17
CA VAL A 333 -12.06 8.67 32.16
C VAL A 333 -11.60 9.37 30.88
N ASP A 334 -12.36 10.34 30.38
CA ASP A 334 -12.01 11.10 29.17
C ASP A 334 -10.70 11.86 29.35
N ARG A 335 -10.52 12.53 30.50
CA ARG A 335 -9.27 13.25 30.82
C ARG A 335 -8.06 12.33 30.83
N ARG A 336 -8.18 11.13 31.41
CA ARG A 336 -7.09 10.15 31.42
C ARG A 336 -6.81 9.63 30.02
N ALA A 337 -7.83 9.28 29.25
CA ALA A 337 -7.70 8.81 27.88
C ALA A 337 -7.04 9.86 26.98
N LEU A 338 -7.46 11.12 27.07
CA LEU A 338 -6.86 12.24 26.32
C LEU A 338 -5.40 12.48 26.73
N LEU A 339 -5.07 12.40 28.02
CA LEU A 339 -3.70 12.55 28.50
C LEU A 339 -2.80 11.39 28.04
N GLU A 340 -3.29 10.16 28.09
CA GLU A 340 -2.60 8.98 27.56
C GLU A 340 -2.37 9.10 26.06
N PHE A 341 -3.39 9.52 25.30
CA PHE A 341 -3.27 9.77 23.87
C PHE A 341 -2.25 10.86 23.57
N ALA A 342 -2.30 12.01 24.26
CA ALA A 342 -1.33 13.09 24.09
C ALA A 342 0.11 12.62 24.35
N ARG A 343 0.34 11.86 25.43
CA ARG A 343 1.65 11.27 25.74
C ARG A 343 2.12 10.28 24.67
N ALA A 344 1.23 9.42 24.19
CA ALA A 344 1.54 8.48 23.12
C ALA A 344 1.89 9.21 21.81
N THR A 345 1.13 10.24 21.44
CA THR A 345 1.39 11.08 20.27
C THR A 345 2.75 11.76 20.34
N ILE A 346 3.09 12.38 21.48
CA ILE A 346 4.40 13.03 21.66
C ILE A 346 5.54 12.02 21.53
N ARG A 347 5.43 10.85 22.18
CA ARG A 347 6.46 9.81 22.09
C ARG A 347 6.64 9.31 20.66
N GLN A 348 5.55 8.92 20.00
CA GLN A 348 5.60 8.41 18.62
C GLN A 348 6.18 9.44 17.64
N TYR A 349 5.83 10.72 17.82
CA TYR A 349 6.35 11.79 16.99
C TYR A 349 7.85 12.00 17.19
N LEU A 350 8.34 11.97 18.43
CA LEU A 350 9.77 12.09 18.71
C LEU A 350 10.58 10.88 18.24
N ASP A 351 10.01 9.68 18.32
CA ASP A 351 10.70 8.44 17.97
C ASP A 351 10.71 8.18 16.46
N SER A 352 9.70 8.67 15.73
CA SER A 352 9.46 8.23 14.36
C SER A 352 8.86 9.29 13.43
N GLU A 353 8.67 10.53 13.87
CA GLU A 353 8.05 11.62 13.09
C GLU A 353 6.64 11.28 12.56
N THR A 354 5.97 10.31 13.19
CA THR A 354 4.58 9.93 12.90
C THR A 354 3.68 10.19 14.10
N ALA A 355 2.37 10.26 13.86
CA ALA A 355 1.39 10.45 14.93
C ALA A 355 0.27 9.41 14.81
N PRO A 356 -0.28 8.94 15.94
CA PRO A 356 -1.44 8.07 15.90
C PRO A 356 -2.69 8.83 15.44
N LEU A 357 -3.59 8.15 14.73
CA LEU A 357 -4.92 8.69 14.48
C LEU A 357 -5.75 8.56 15.76
N PHE A 358 -6.45 9.63 16.12
CA PHE A 358 -7.45 9.59 17.19
C PHE A 358 -8.70 8.89 16.68
N ARG A 359 -9.26 7.93 17.44
CA ARG A 359 -10.40 7.11 16.99
C ARG A 359 -11.67 7.20 17.86
N GLY A 360 -11.73 8.19 18.77
CA GLY A 360 -12.82 8.30 19.74
C GLY A 360 -12.59 7.34 20.89
#